data_AF-I1BKW4-F1
#
_entry.id   AF-I1BKW4-F1
#
_cell.length_a   1.000
_cell.length_b   1.000
_cell.length_c   1.000
_cell.angle_alpha   90.00
_cell.angle_beta   90.00
_cell.angle_gamma   90.00
#
_symmetry.space_group_name_H-M   'P 1'
#
loop_
_entity.id
_entity.type
_entity.pdbx_description
1 polymer ?
#
loop_
_entity_poly.entity_id
_entity_poly.type
_entity_poly.pdbx_seq_one_letter_code
_entity_poly.pdbx_strand_id
1 'polypeptide(L)'
;MASESVQTDPETGKAIPMKDGKPCRACVDFKTWTKLEKAKTKKPTATTEENSQKQESVEKPQQSNEDWKRDNCPADVETLGRHTWTLLHTMAAYYPERPSPGQKESMKNFFTSFSENYPCWFCKKNDRMIFKKI
;
A
#
# COMPACT_ATOMS: atom_id res chain seq x y z
N MET A 1 -25.41 -0.47 1.56
CA MET A 1 -24.36 0.38 0.98
C MET A 1 -23.32 0.60 2.07
N ALA A 2 -22.04 0.36 1.79
CA ALA A 2 -20.98 0.57 2.78
C ALA A 2 -20.89 2.07 3.09
N SER A 3 -20.77 2.45 4.37
CA SER A 3 -20.57 3.84 4.76
C SER A 3 -19.08 4.18 4.62
N GLU A 4 -18.75 4.98 3.61
CA GLU A 4 -17.41 5.49 3.39
C GLU A 4 -17.30 6.89 4.00
N SER A 5 -16.26 7.14 4.79
CA SER A 5 -15.99 8.44 5.40
C SER A 5 -14.49 8.68 5.49
N VAL A 6 -14.05 9.92 5.66
CA VAL A 6 -12.63 10.27 5.81
C VAL A 6 -12.45 10.93 7.17
N GLN A 7 -11.52 10.41 7.97
CA GLN A 7 -11.07 11.02 9.22
C GLN A 7 -9.66 11.54 9.06
N THR A 8 -9.31 12.63 9.73
CA THR A 8 -7.92 13.12 9.74
C THR A 8 -7.20 12.60 10.97
N ASP A 9 -6.00 12.06 10.77
CA ASP A 9 -5.11 11.71 11.87
C ASP A 9 -4.68 12.99 12.62
N PRO A 10 -4.93 13.12 13.93
CA PRO A 10 -4.54 14.30 14.70
C PRO A 10 -3.01 14.45 14.87
N GLU A 11 -2.20 13.41 14.68
CA GLU A 11 -0.74 13.49 14.81
C GLU A 11 -0.04 13.70 13.46
N THR A 12 -0.47 12.99 12.41
CA THR A 12 0.20 13.04 11.10
C THR A 12 -0.46 13.99 10.11
N GLY A 13 -1.69 14.48 10.42
CA GLY A 13 -2.49 15.31 9.53
C GLY A 13 -2.96 14.59 8.26
N LYS A 14 -2.70 13.28 8.12
CA LYS A 14 -3.07 12.50 6.93
C LYS A 14 -4.55 12.11 6.96
N ALA A 15 -5.17 12.13 5.79
CA ALA A 15 -6.52 11.62 5.59
C ALA A 15 -6.54 10.09 5.66
N ILE A 16 -7.33 9.57 6.60
CA ILE A 16 -7.60 8.15 6.81
C ILE A 16 -8.96 7.84 6.19
N PRO A 17 -9.00 7.19 5.01
CA PRO A 17 -10.25 6.68 4.47
C PRO A 17 -10.75 5.54 5.34
N MET A 18 -12.01 5.64 5.74
CA MET A 18 -12.72 4.64 6.52
C MET A 18 -13.79 3.97 5.67
N LYS A 19 -13.97 2.67 5.90
CA LYS A 19 -15.07 1.89 5.35
C LYS A 19 -15.69 1.08 6.48
N ASP A 20 -16.99 1.24 6.69
CA ASP A 20 -17.74 0.58 7.77
C ASP A 20 -17.13 0.83 9.17
N GLY A 21 -16.64 2.04 9.42
CA GLY A 21 -16.03 2.44 10.70
C GLY A 21 -14.64 1.84 10.98
N LYS A 22 -14.04 1.17 9.99
CA LYS A 22 -12.67 0.66 10.05
C LYS A 22 -11.76 1.47 9.11
N PRO A 23 -10.55 1.87 9.55
CA PRO A 23 -9.60 2.55 8.67
C PRO A 23 -9.13 1.60 7.56
N CYS A 24 -8.91 2.14 6.36
CA CYS A 24 -8.34 1.37 5.27
C CYS A 24 -6.91 0.97 5.60
N ARG A 25 -6.70 -0.33 5.89
CA ARG A 25 -5.39 -0.88 6.27
C ARG A 25 -4.31 -0.73 5.20
N ALA A 26 -4.69 -0.54 3.93
CA ALA A 26 -3.72 -0.26 2.86
C ALA A 26 -3.27 1.20 2.83
N CYS A 27 -4.06 2.12 3.42
CA CYS A 27 -3.78 3.56 3.44
C CYS A 27 -3.13 4.03 4.74
N VAL A 28 -3.17 3.23 5.81
CA VAL A 28 -2.59 3.58 7.12
C VAL A 28 -1.37 2.72 7.41
N ASP A 29 -0.33 3.34 7.98
CA ASP A 29 0.84 2.61 8.43
C ASP A 29 0.56 1.83 9.73
N PHE A 30 1.42 0.84 10.01
CA PHE A 30 1.27 -0.04 11.17
C PHE A 30 1.29 0.70 12.51
N LYS A 31 2.08 1.78 12.64
CA LYS A 31 2.16 2.55 13.89
C LYS A 31 0.84 3.30 14.13
N THR A 32 0.30 3.93 13.10
CA THR A 32 -1.01 4.60 13.16
C THR A 32 -2.14 3.60 13.45
N TRP A 33 -2.12 2.43 12.80
CA TRP A 33 -3.10 1.38 13.06
C TRP A 33 -3.07 0.86 14.51
N THR A 34 -1.89 0.54 15.04
CA THR A 34 -1.76 0.06 16.44
C THR A 34 -2.17 1.12 17.46
N LYS A 35 -1.95 2.40 17.18
CA LYS A 35 -2.43 3.51 18.02
C LYS A 35 -3.96 3.65 17.98
N LEU A 36 -4.57 3.57 16.79
CA LEU A 36 -6.03 3.62 16.63
C LEU A 36 -6.73 2.46 17.36
N GLU A 37 -6.16 1.25 17.35
CA GLU A 37 -6.70 0.12 18.11
C GLU A 37 -6.57 0.30 19.63
N LYS A 38 -5.42 0.82 20.10
CA LYS A 38 -5.22 1.15 21.52
C LYS A 38 -6.14 2.27 22.02
N ALA A 39 -6.45 3.24 21.16
CA ALA A 39 -7.39 4.32 21.46
C ALA A 39 -8.84 3.80 21.57
N LYS A 40 -9.23 2.80 20.75
CA LYS A 40 -10.56 2.16 20.87
C LYS A 40 -10.75 1.38 22.18
N THR A 41 -9.68 1.01 22.88
CA THR A 41 -9.72 0.28 24.15
C THR A 41 -9.66 1.17 25.41
N LYS A 42 -9.52 2.49 25.27
CA LYS A 42 -9.45 3.41 26.42
C LYS A 42 -10.50 4.53 26.32
N LYS A 43 -11.42 4.58 27.29
CA LYS A 43 -12.26 5.76 27.57
C LYS A 43 -11.35 6.97 27.87
N PRO A 44 -11.72 8.21 27.52
CA PRO A 44 -10.83 9.35 27.59
C PRO A 44 -10.65 9.79 29.04
N THR A 45 -9.40 10.02 29.45
CA THR A 45 -9.09 10.87 30.59
C THR A 45 -7.99 11.83 30.14
N ALA A 46 -8.26 13.12 30.39
CA ALA A 46 -7.49 14.26 29.95
C ALA A 46 -6.12 14.36 30.65
N THR A 47 -5.30 15.26 30.09
CA THR A 47 -4.07 15.88 30.66
C THR A 47 -2.85 14.94 30.74
N THR A 48 -1.62 15.33 30.39
CA THR A 48 -0.97 16.65 30.31
C THR A 48 0.14 16.62 29.25
N GLU A 49 0.41 17.81 28.72
CA GLU A 49 1.59 18.23 27.96
C GLU A 49 2.91 17.71 28.55
N GLU A 50 3.82 17.25 27.69
CA GLU A 50 5.24 17.47 27.93
C GLU A 50 6.00 17.60 26.61
N ASN A 51 6.66 18.75 26.53
CA ASN A 51 7.42 19.31 25.45
C ASN A 51 8.81 18.69 25.39
N SER A 52 9.24 18.24 24.22
CA SER A 52 10.66 18.19 23.85
C SER A 52 10.81 18.23 22.34
N GLN A 53 10.75 19.46 21.82
CA GLN A 53 11.31 19.81 20.53
C GLN A 53 12.82 19.60 20.56
N LYS A 54 13.32 18.57 19.88
CA LYS A 54 14.69 18.56 19.37
C LYS A 54 14.63 18.88 17.88
N GLN A 55 14.72 20.17 17.58
CA GLN A 55 15.02 20.65 16.24
C GLN A 55 16.45 20.23 15.91
N GLU A 56 16.58 19.23 15.04
CA GLU A 56 17.82 19.00 14.30
C GLU A 56 17.57 19.54 12.89
N SER A 57 18.19 20.67 12.60
CA SER A 57 18.25 21.27 11.28
C SER A 57 19.00 20.32 10.35
N VAL A 58 18.26 19.45 9.67
CA VAL A 58 18.80 18.71 8.52
C VAL A 58 18.83 19.69 7.36
N GLU A 59 19.96 20.36 7.25
CA GLU A 59 20.40 21.06 6.06
C GLU A 59 20.29 20.09 4.86
N LYS A 60 19.39 20.41 3.93
CA LYS A 60 19.12 19.62 2.73
C LYS A 60 20.43 19.50 1.94
N PRO A 61 21.04 18.30 1.80
CA PRO A 61 22.17 18.15 0.89
C PRO A 61 21.63 18.41 -0.51
N GLN A 62 22.29 19.31 -1.24
CA GLN A 62 22.05 19.50 -2.66
C GLN A 62 22.27 18.14 -3.35
N GLN A 63 21.16 17.44 -3.65
CA GLN A 63 21.20 16.16 -4.34
C GLN A 63 21.99 16.34 -5.62
N SER A 64 23.12 15.64 -5.69
CA SER A 64 23.89 15.58 -6.91
C SER A 64 23.02 14.89 -7.97
N ASN A 65 23.18 15.25 -9.25
CA ASN A 65 22.44 14.62 -10.35
C ASN A 65 22.62 13.08 -10.38
N GLU A 66 23.64 12.55 -9.71
CA GLU A 66 23.93 11.13 -9.57
C GLU A 66 23.05 10.44 -8.51
N ASP A 67 22.67 11.14 -7.43
CA ASP A 67 21.75 10.62 -6.42
C ASP A 67 20.34 10.46 -7.00
N TRP A 68 19.89 11.44 -7.80
CA TRP A 68 18.62 11.37 -8.52
C TRP A 68 18.57 10.18 -9.48
N LYS A 69 19.66 9.89 -10.21
CA LYS A 69 19.71 8.73 -11.10
C LYS A 69 19.67 7.41 -10.34
N ARG A 70 20.35 7.29 -9.21
CA ARG A 70 20.33 6.09 -8.37
C ARG A 70 18.94 5.81 -7.81
N ASP A 71 18.24 6.85 -7.37
CA ASP A 71 16.89 6.75 -6.81
C ASP A 71 15.80 6.52 -7.87
N ASN A 72 16.07 6.84 -9.14
CA ASN A 72 15.10 6.73 -10.25
C ASN A 72 15.52 5.72 -11.32
N CYS A 73 16.50 4.88 -11.06
CA CYS A 73 16.86 3.80 -11.97
C CYS A 73 15.69 2.80 -12.08
N PRO A 74 15.40 2.27 -13.29
CA PRO A 74 14.46 1.17 -13.44
C PRO A 74 14.86 0.00 -12.53
N ALA A 75 13.87 -0.62 -11.89
CA ALA A 75 14.11 -1.76 -11.00
C ALA A 75 14.78 -2.93 -11.73
N ASP A 76 15.70 -3.62 -11.04
CA ASP A 76 16.24 -4.90 -11.50
C ASP A 76 15.20 -6.03 -11.41
N VAL A 77 15.53 -7.21 -11.93
CA VAL A 77 14.60 -8.36 -11.99
C VAL A 77 14.14 -8.82 -10.61
N GLU A 78 15.01 -8.76 -9.59
CA GLU A 78 14.66 -9.19 -8.24
C GLU A 78 13.73 -8.19 -7.54
N THR A 79 14.07 -6.90 -7.62
CA THR A 79 13.29 -5.82 -7.03
C THR A 79 11.94 -5.72 -7.71
N LEU A 80 11.91 -5.79 -9.04
CA LEU A 80 10.67 -5.87 -9.82
C LEU A 80 9.82 -7.08 -9.39
N GLY A 81 10.43 -8.25 -9.24
CA GLY A 81 9.75 -9.48 -8.81
C GLY A 81 9.15 -9.34 -7.40
N ARG A 82 9.92 -8.83 -6.42
CA ARG A 82 9.46 -8.60 -5.05
C ARG A 82 8.29 -7.62 -4.98
N HIS A 83 8.37 -6.51 -5.69
CA HIS A 83 7.28 -5.52 -5.72
C HIS A 83 6.04 -6.05 -6.45
N THR A 84 6.23 -6.83 -7.52
CA THR A 84 5.15 -7.54 -8.22
C THR A 84 4.43 -8.50 -7.26
N TRP A 85 5.16 -9.36 -6.56
CA TRP A 85 4.58 -10.29 -5.58
C TRP A 85 3.85 -9.56 -4.46
N THR A 86 4.41 -8.44 -3.98
CA THR A 86 3.76 -7.58 -2.97
C THR A 86 2.41 -7.06 -3.47
N LEU A 87 2.36 -6.57 -4.72
CA LEU A 87 1.12 -6.12 -5.35
C LEU A 87 0.11 -7.26 -5.46
N LEU A 88 0.51 -8.41 -6.01
CA LEU A 88 -0.38 -9.55 -6.24
C LEU A 88 -0.95 -10.11 -4.94
N HIS A 89 -0.12 -10.30 -3.91
CA HIS A 89 -0.59 -10.76 -2.61
C HIS A 89 -1.51 -9.75 -1.92
N THR A 90 -1.22 -8.46 -2.05
CA THR A 90 -2.11 -7.42 -1.50
C THR A 90 -3.46 -7.45 -2.23
N MET A 91 -3.48 -7.54 -3.55
CA MET A 91 -4.73 -7.65 -4.31
C MET A 91 -5.54 -8.89 -3.90
N ALA A 92 -4.87 -10.04 -3.71
CA ALA A 92 -5.51 -11.27 -3.27
C ALA A 92 -6.09 -11.15 -1.85
N ALA A 93 -5.37 -10.52 -0.92
CA ALA A 93 -5.83 -10.34 0.45
C ALA A 93 -7.07 -9.43 0.56
N TYR A 94 -7.26 -8.53 -0.40
CA TYR A 94 -8.43 -7.64 -0.48
C TYR A 94 -9.49 -8.13 -1.47
N TYR A 95 -9.27 -9.28 -2.11
CA TYR A 95 -10.25 -9.86 -3.01
C TYR A 95 -11.45 -10.40 -2.22
N PRO A 96 -12.70 -10.08 -2.59
CA PRO A 96 -13.87 -10.50 -1.81
C PRO A 96 -14.02 -12.03 -1.76
N GLU A 97 -14.47 -12.57 -0.62
CA GLU A 97 -14.80 -14.01 -0.51
C GLU A 97 -15.90 -14.44 -1.51
N ARG A 98 -16.86 -13.55 -1.76
CA ARG A 98 -17.97 -13.76 -2.72
C ARG A 98 -17.95 -12.66 -3.80
N PRO A 99 -17.05 -12.75 -4.79
CA PRO A 99 -16.93 -11.74 -5.82
C PRO A 99 -18.09 -11.86 -6.83
N SER A 100 -18.56 -10.71 -7.31
CA SER A 100 -19.56 -10.66 -8.38
C SER A 100 -19.00 -11.22 -9.70
N PRO A 101 -19.85 -11.66 -10.65
CA PRO A 101 -19.38 -12.12 -11.96
C PRO A 101 -18.49 -11.10 -12.67
N GLY A 102 -18.82 -9.81 -12.59
CA GLY A 102 -18.01 -8.73 -13.17
C GLY A 102 -16.66 -8.55 -12.50
N GLN A 103 -16.57 -8.72 -11.18
CA GLN A 103 -15.28 -8.67 -10.46
C GLN A 103 -14.38 -9.85 -10.83
N LYS A 104 -14.95 -11.05 -10.98
CA LYS A 104 -14.21 -12.24 -11.45
C LYS A 104 -13.62 -12.01 -12.83
N GLU A 105 -14.44 -11.50 -13.75
CA GLU A 105 -14.02 -11.23 -15.13
C GLU A 105 -12.96 -10.12 -15.20
N SER A 106 -13.16 -9.03 -14.46
CA SER A 106 -12.18 -7.95 -14.35
C SER A 106 -10.83 -8.45 -13.83
N MET A 107 -10.82 -9.34 -12.82
CA MET A 107 -9.59 -9.92 -12.29
C MET A 107 -8.89 -10.83 -13.30
N LYS A 108 -9.62 -11.64 -14.07
CA LYS A 108 -9.04 -12.45 -15.16
C LYS A 108 -8.38 -11.59 -16.23
N ASN A 109 -9.06 -10.52 -16.64
CA ASN A 109 -8.52 -9.57 -17.62
C ASN A 109 -7.26 -8.88 -17.09
N PHE A 110 -7.25 -8.48 -15.81
CA PHE A 110 -6.04 -7.95 -15.17
C PHE A 110 -4.85 -8.92 -15.30
N PHE A 111 -5.00 -10.20 -14.93
CA PHE A 111 -3.90 -11.17 -15.01
C PHE A 111 -3.43 -11.43 -16.43
N THR A 112 -4.37 -11.44 -17.39
CA THR A 112 -4.07 -11.61 -18.81
C THR A 112 -3.22 -10.44 -19.32
N SER A 113 -3.69 -9.21 -19.11
CA SER A 113 -2.96 -8.00 -19.51
C SER A 113 -1.64 -7.85 -18.73
N PHE A 114 -1.61 -8.18 -17.45
CA PHE A 114 -0.41 -8.15 -16.64
C PHE A 114 0.68 -9.05 -17.20
N SER A 115 0.33 -10.30 -17.53
CA SER A 115 1.26 -11.28 -18.13
C SER A 115 1.78 -10.83 -19.49
N GLU A 116 0.95 -10.16 -20.29
CA GLU A 116 1.36 -9.66 -21.61
C GLU A 116 2.29 -8.45 -21.52
N ASN A 117 2.20 -7.66 -20.45
CA ASN A 117 2.96 -6.43 -20.29
C ASN A 117 4.12 -6.56 -19.28
N TYR A 118 4.38 -7.76 -18.74
CA TYR A 118 5.50 -7.97 -17.83
C TYR A 118 6.85 -7.71 -18.54
N PRO A 119 7.71 -6.80 -18.03
CA PRO A 119 8.85 -6.26 -18.78
C PRO A 119 10.03 -7.25 -18.93
N CYS A 120 10.00 -8.39 -18.24
CA CYS A 120 10.98 -9.47 -18.39
C CYS A 120 10.50 -10.49 -19.45
N TRP A 121 11.13 -10.53 -20.63
CA TRP A 121 10.75 -11.43 -21.73
C TRP A 121 10.82 -12.92 -21.35
N PHE A 122 11.84 -13.31 -20.57
CA PHE A 122 12.04 -14.68 -20.11
C PHE A 122 10.96 -15.08 -19.09
N CYS A 123 10.71 -14.21 -18.10
CA CYS A 123 9.71 -14.41 -17.06
C CYS A 123 8.29 -14.46 -17.65
N LYS A 124 7.97 -13.55 -18.58
CA LYS A 124 6.70 -13.51 -19.33
C LYS A 124 6.40 -14.82 -20.05
N LYS A 125 7.41 -15.51 -20.59
CA LYS A 125 7.23 -16.82 -21.26
C LYS A 125 6.82 -17.91 -20.26
N ASN A 126 7.30 -17.84 -19.02
CA ASN A 126 6.98 -18.78 -17.95
C ASN A 126 5.62 -18.45 -17.29
N ASP A 127 5.33 -17.18 -17.05
CA ASP A 127 4.07 -16.75 -16.41
C ASP A 127 2.84 -17.05 -17.28
N ARG A 128 2.96 -16.94 -18.62
CA ARG A 128 1.88 -17.37 -19.54
C ARG A 128 1.52 -18.84 -19.40
N MET A 129 2.43 -19.71 -18.91
CA MET A 129 2.09 -21.11 -18.62
C MET A 129 1.27 -21.25 -17.33
N ILE A 130 1.51 -20.39 -16.33
CA ILE A 130 0.79 -20.41 -15.04
C ILE A 130 -0.65 -19.92 -15.24
N PHE A 131 -0.86 -18.81 -15.95
CA PHE A 131 -2.19 -18.22 -16.12
C PHE A 131 -3.05 -18.91 -17.19
N LYS A 132 -2.47 -19.70 -18.11
CA LYS A 132 -3.25 -20.51 -19.07
C LYS A 132 -4.04 -21.66 -18.42
N LYS A 133 -3.77 -21.94 -17.15
CA LYS A 133 -4.33 -23.09 -16.42
C LYS A 133 -5.36 -22.68 -15.34
N ILE A 134 -5.68 -21.38 -15.25
CA ILE A 134 -6.70 -20.77 -14.36
C ILE A 134 -7.93 -20.43 -15.19
#